data_AF-A0A969JPC6-F1
#
_entry.id   AF-A0A969JPC6-F1
#
_cell.length_a   1.000
_cell.length_b   1.000
_cell.length_c   1.000
_cell.angle_alpha   90.00
_cell.angle_beta   90.00
_cell.angle_gamma   90.00
#
_symmetry.space_group_name_H-M   'P 1'
#
loop_
_entity.id
_entity.type
_entity.pdbx_description
1 polymer ?
#
loop_
_entity_poly.entity_id
_entity_poly.type
_entity_poly.pdbx_seq_one_letter_code
_entity_poly.pdbx_strand_id
1 'polypeptide(L)' 'KLLIGLFLVQIILNVIWNPIFFKYQQVFTALIVISLLTVVVSIFFLGFISELKFKAVLLLPYLIWLLIATSLNFYILQYN' A
#
# COMPACT_ATOMS: atom_id res chain seq x y z
N LYS A 1 -15.36 -6.42 13.16
CA LYS A 1 -14.94 -5.07 13.64
C LYS A 1 -13.49 -4.75 13.24
N LEU A 2 -12.50 -5.62 13.49
CA LEU A 2 -11.09 -5.44 13.06
C LEU A 2 -10.91 -5.20 11.55
N LEU A 3 -11.71 -5.87 10.72
CA LEU A 3 -11.80 -5.70 9.26
C LEU A 3 -11.88 -4.24 8.81
N ILE A 4 -12.82 -3.49 9.39
CA ILE A 4 -13.11 -2.12 8.99
C ILE A 4 -11.96 -1.20 9.43
N GLY A 5 -11.33 -1.49 10.57
CA GLY A 5 -10.15 -0.76 11.04
C GLY A 5 -8.98 -0.89 10.07
N LEU A 6 -8.61 -2.12 9.68
CA LEU A 6 -7.53 -2.36 8.71
C LEU A 6 -7.85 -1.76 7.34
N PHE A 7 -9.10 -1.87 6.89
CA PHE A 7 -9.56 -1.28 5.64
C PHE A 7 -9.52 0.26 5.66
N LEU A 8 -9.87 0.89 6.78
CA LEU A 8 -9.73 2.35 6.94
C LEU A 8 -8.27 2.76 6.95
N VAL A 9 -7.41 2.02 7.66
CA VAL A 9 -5.96 2.29 7.70
C VAL A 9 -5.35 2.20 6.30
N GLN A 10 -5.67 1.17 5.51
CA GLN A 10 -5.14 1.08 4.14
C GLN A 10 -5.58 2.26 3.27
N ILE A 11 -6.84 2.73 3.41
CA ILE A 11 -7.36 3.87 2.66
C ILE A 11 -6.65 5.15 3.06
N ILE A 12 -6.49 5.39 4.37
CA ILE A 12 -5.83 6.58 4.89
C ILE A 12 -4.38 6.61 4.42
N LEU A 13 -3.64 5.51 4.53
CA LEU A 13 -2.26 5.45 4.03
C LEU A 13 -2.16 5.69 2.52
N ASN A 14 -3.09 5.14 1.74
CA ASN A 14 -3.12 5.34 0.29
C ASN A 14 -3.38 6.81 -0.07
N VAL A 15 -4.35 7.44 0.60
CA VAL A 15 -4.67 8.86 0.40
C VAL A 15 -3.53 9.77 0.84
N ILE A 16 -2.81 9.44 1.91
CA ILE A 16 -1.68 10.22 2.44
C ILE A 16 -0.43 10.08 1.55
N TRP A 17 -0.21 8.91 0.94
CA TRP A 17 0.95 8.69 0.07
C TRP A 17 0.98 9.68 -1.11
N ASN A 18 -0.17 9.89 -1.76
CA ASN A 18 -0.30 10.71 -2.96
C ASN A 18 0.17 12.18 -2.76
N PRO A 19 -0.32 12.96 -1.77
CA PRO A 19 0.17 14.32 -1.51
C PRO A 19 1.62 14.34 -1.00
N ILE A 20 2.10 13.34 -0.25
CA ILE A 20 3.52 13.32 0.20
C ILE A 20 4.46 13.20 -1.00
N PHE A 21 4.12 12.31 -1.93
CA PHE A 21 4.92 12.08 -3.14
C PHE A 21 4.81 13.25 -4.13
N PHE A 22 3.60 13.67 -4.48
CA PHE A 22 3.39 14.67 -5.55
C PHE A 22 3.47 16.12 -5.08
N LYS A 23 2.92 16.46 -3.91
CA LYS A 23 2.87 17.85 -3.42
C LYS A 23 4.13 18.24 -2.67
N TYR A 24 4.56 17.39 -1.74
CA TYR A 24 5.71 17.69 -0.88
C TYR A 24 7.04 17.19 -1.47
N GLN A 25 7.01 16.41 -2.56
CA GLN A 25 8.20 15.82 -3.21
C GLN A 25 9.13 15.09 -2.22
N GLN A 26 8.57 14.61 -1.11
CA GLN A 26 9.30 13.96 -0.03
C GLN A 26 9.40 12.47 -0.33
N VAL A 27 10.29 12.11 -1.25
CA VAL A 27 10.43 10.74 -1.76
C VAL A 27 10.72 9.74 -0.63
N PHE A 28 11.58 10.11 0.34
CA PHE A 28 11.91 9.25 1.48
C PHE A 28 10.68 8.94 2.36
N THR A 29 9.93 9.97 2.71
CA THR A 29 8.69 9.84 3.50
C THR A 29 7.62 9.08 2.71
N ALA A 30 7.50 9.32 1.41
CA ALA A 30 6.59 8.60 0.53
C ALA A 30 6.94 7.10 0.46
N LEU A 31 8.23 6.76 0.43
CA LEU A 31 8.71 5.39 0.41
C LEU A 31 8.35 4.63 1.70
N ILE A 32 8.53 5.27 2.85
CA ILE A 32 8.11 4.70 4.14
C ILE A 32 6.60 4.44 4.13
N VAL A 33 5.79 5.42 3.69
CA VAL A 33 4.33 5.29 3.67
C VAL A 33 3.87 4.18 2.72
N ILE A 34 4.43 4.08 1.51
CA ILE A 34 4.01 3.03 0.57
C ILE A 34 4.50 1.63 0.97
N SER A 35 5.67 1.53 1.62
CA SER A 35 6.14 0.28 2.20
C SER A 35 5.20 -0.19 3.31
N LEU A 36 4.81 0.72 4.21
CA LEU A 36 3.89 0.44 5.31
C LEU A 36 2.48 0.07 4.79
N LEU A 37 2.00 0.77 3.76
CA LEU A 37 0.77 0.42 3.04
C LEU A 37 0.84 -1.00 2.46
N THR A 38 1.96 -1.36 1.83
CA THR A 38 2.17 -2.70 1.23
C THR A 38 2.13 -3.79 2.30
N VAL A 39 2.74 -3.56 3.46
CA VAL A 39 2.70 -4.48 4.61
C VAL A 39 1.27 -4.61 5.16
N VAL A 40 0.56 -3.50 5.38
CA VAL A 40 -0.82 -3.51 5.87
C VAL A 40 -1.74 -4.27 4.92
N VAL A 41 -1.62 -4.02 3.62
CA VAL A 41 -2.42 -4.69 2.58
C VAL A 41 -2.07 -6.18 2.50
N SER A 42 -0.80 -6.55 2.66
CA SER A 42 -0.38 -7.96 2.70
C SER A 42 -0.93 -8.71 3.91
N ILE A 43 -0.89 -8.09 5.10
CA ILE A 43 -1.48 -8.64 6.32
C ILE A 43 -3.00 -8.77 6.17
N PHE A 44 -3.65 -7.74 5.62
CA PHE A 44 -5.08 -7.77 5.34
C PHE A 44 -5.42 -8.90 4.36
N PHE A 45 -4.63 -9.06 3.29
CA PHE A 45 -4.81 -10.12 2.32
C PHE A 45 -4.66 -11.51 2.94
N LEU A 46 -3.59 -11.77 3.71
CA LEU A 46 -3.34 -13.07 4.35
C LEU A 46 -4.39 -13.41 5.42
N GLY A 47 -4.79 -12.43 6.23
CA GLY A 47 -5.81 -12.61 7.27
C GLY A 47 -7.18 -12.94 6.70
N PHE A 48 -7.50 -12.45 5.50
CA PHE A 48 -8.83 -12.59 4.89
C PHE A 48 -8.88 -13.56 3.71
N ILE A 49 -7.77 -14.18 3.34
CA ILE A 49 -7.73 -15.18 2.26
C ILE A 49 -8.64 -16.38 2.55
N SER A 50 -8.76 -16.76 3.83
CA SER A 50 -9.63 -17.87 4.27
C SER A 50 -11.12 -17.53 4.23
N GLU A 51 -11.50 -16.27 4.53
CA GLU A 51 -12.92 -15.86 4.51
C GLU A 51 -13.40 -15.47 3.11
N LEU A 52 -12.56 -14.79 2.33
CA LEU A 52 -12.98 -14.19 1.06
C LEU A 52 -12.71 -15.07 -0.17
N LYS A 53 -11.92 -16.16 -0.08
CA LYS A 53 -11.57 -17.13 -1.15
C LYS A 53 -11.44 -16.51 -2.55
N PHE A 54 -12.55 -16.38 -3.29
CA PHE A 54 -12.59 -15.77 -4.63
C PHE A 54 -12.38 -14.26 -4.66
N LYS A 55 -12.88 -13.52 -3.68
CA LYS A 55 -12.73 -12.05 -3.62
C LYS A 55 -11.30 -11.63 -3.29
N ALA A 56 -10.51 -12.49 -2.65
CA ALA A 56 -9.09 -12.24 -2.44
C ALA A 56 -8.35 -12.12 -3.78
N VAL A 57 -8.75 -12.87 -4.82
CA VAL A 57 -8.13 -12.78 -6.15
C VAL A 57 -8.21 -11.36 -6.75
N LEU A 58 -9.24 -10.57 -6.41
CA LEU A 58 -9.33 -9.16 -6.83
C LEU A 58 -8.30 -8.25 -6.16
N LEU A 59 -7.74 -8.64 -5.00
CA LEU A 59 -6.67 -7.89 -4.32
C LEU A 59 -5.27 -8.21 -4.85
N LEU A 60 -5.07 -9.34 -5.53
CA LEU A 60 -3.77 -9.68 -6.15
C LEU A 60 -3.25 -8.59 -7.10
N PRO A 61 -4.03 -8.07 -8.07
CA PRO A 61 -3.54 -7.00 -8.95
C PRO A 61 -3.19 -5.73 -8.17
N TYR A 62 -3.89 -5.47 -7.05
CA TYR A 62 -3.58 -4.33 -6.19
C TYR A 62 -2.26 -4.50 -5.41
N LEU A 63 -1.97 -5.70 -4.91
CA LEU A 63 -0.67 -6.03 -4.29
C LEU A 63 0.48 -5.91 -5.29
N ILE A 64 0.30 -6.41 -6.52
CA ILE A 64 1.30 -6.28 -7.57
C ILE A 64 1.57 -4.81 -7.88
N TRP A 65 0.51 -4.00 -7.99
CA TRP A 65 0.65 -2.56 -8.19
C TRP A 65 1.41 -1.87 -7.06
N LEU A 66 1.14 -2.23 -5.80
CA LEU A 66 1.85 -1.69 -4.64
C LEU A 66 3.34 -2.02 -4.66
N LEU A 67 3.71 -3.24 -5.07
CA LEU A 67 5.12 -3.63 -5.24
C LEU A 67 5.80 -2.80 -6.34
N ILE A 68 5.13 -2.60 -7.48
CA ILE A 68 5.63 -1.76 -8.56
C ILE A 68 5.81 -0.32 -8.08
N ALA A 69 4.82 0.24 -7.39
CA ALA A 69 4.86 1.59 -6.87
C ALA A 69 5.97 1.76 -5.83
N THR A 70 6.18 0.77 -4.94
CA THR A 70 7.27 0.79 -3.96
C THR A 70 8.64 0.77 -4.64
N SER A 71 8.81 -0.09 -5.66
CA SER A 71 10.03 -0.16 -6.47
C SER A 71 10.29 1.16 -7.21
N LEU A 72 9.25 1.78 -7.78
CA LEU A 72 9.35 3.06 -8.46
C LEU A 72 9.73 4.20 -7.50
N ASN A 73 9.14 4.26 -6.30
CA ASN A 73 9.53 5.24 -5.28
C ASN A 73 10.99 5.05 -4.86
N PHE A 74 11.44 3.80 -4.71
CA PHE A 74 12.83 3.48 -4.39
C PHE A 74 13.80 3.90 -5.49
N TYR A 75 13.45 3.63 -6.75
CA TYR A 75 14.24 4.06 -7.89
C TYR A 75 14.38 5.58 -7.94
N ILE A 76 13.28 6.31 -7.73
CA ILE A 76 13.27 7.78 -7.69
C ILE A 76 14.10 8.28 -6.50
N LEU A 77 14.09 7.60 -5.36
CA LEU A 77 14.93 8.00 -4.21
C LEU A 77 16.42 7.83 -4.49
N GLN A 78 16.81 6.81 -5.26
CA GLN A 78 18.20 6.51 -5.53
C GLN A 78 18.80 7.36 -6.67
N TYR A 79 17.97 7.79 -7.62
CA TYR A 79 18.40 8.52 -8.83
C TYR A 79 18.07 10.02 -8.84
N ASN A 80 17.57 10.57 -7.73
CA ASN A 80 17.21 11.98 -7.56
C ASN A 80 18.05 12.57 -6.42
#